data_AF-A0A1A6GF26-F1
#
_entry.id   AF-A0A1A6GF26-F1
#
_cell.length_a   1.000
_cell.length_b   1.000
_cell.length_c   1.000
_cell.angle_alpha   90.00
_cell.angle_beta   90.00
_cell.angle_gamma   90.00
#
_symmetry.space_group_name_H-M   'P 1'
#
loop_
_entity.id
_entity.type
_entity.pdbx_description
1 polymer ?
#
loop_
_entity_poly.entity_id
_entity_poly.type
_entity_poly.pdbx_seq_one_letter_code
_entity_poly.pdbx_strand_id
1 'polypeptide(L)' 'MTINEGTNVTLTCLATGKPEPAISWRHISPSAKPFENGQYLDIYGITRDQAGEYECSAENDVSFPDVK' A
#
# COMPACT_ATOMS: atom_id res chain seq x y z
N MET A 1 -12.68 -4.18 -4.71
CA MET A 1 -13.42 -2.91 -4.51
C MET A 1 -13.62 -2.26 -5.86
N THR A 2 -14.74 -1.58 -6.09
CA THR A 2 -15.01 -0.87 -7.34
C THR A 2 -15.25 0.59 -6.99
N ILE A 3 -14.53 1.51 -7.65
CA ILE A 3 -14.52 2.93 -7.35
C ILE A 3 -14.91 3.71 -8.60
N ASN A 4 -15.72 4.75 -8.43
CA ASN A 4 -16.13 5.61 -9.53
C ASN A 4 -15.04 6.65 -9.82
N GLU A 5 -14.81 6.92 -11.09
CA GLU A 5 -13.86 7.96 -11.51
C GLU A 5 -14.21 9.33 -10.90
N GLY A 6 -13.20 10.10 -10.52
CA GLY A 6 -13.34 11.40 -9.87
C GLY A 6 -13.66 11.36 -8.37
N THR A 7 -13.80 10.17 -7.76
CA THR A 7 -13.98 10.04 -6.31
C THR A 7 -12.65 9.94 -5.57
N ASN A 8 -12.68 10.24 -4.27
CA ASN A 8 -11.53 10.08 -3.39
C ASN A 8 -11.60 8.69 -2.73
N VAL A 9 -10.48 8.01 -2.67
CA VAL A 9 -10.37 6.69 -2.06
C VAL A 9 -9.14 6.64 -1.16
N THR A 10 -9.32 6.03 0.02
CA THR A 10 -8.23 5.75 0.95
C THR A 10 -8.07 4.25 1.03
N LEU A 11 -6.89 3.76 0.66
CA LEU A 11 -6.48 2.38 0.91
C LEU A 11 -5.79 2.30 2.26
N THR A 12 -6.00 1.20 2.98
CA THR A 12 -5.47 1.02 4.33
C THR A 12 -4.75 -0.32 4.42
N CYS A 13 -3.53 -0.29 4.94
CA CYS A 13 -2.71 -1.46 5.22
C CYS A 13 -2.20 -1.35 6.65
N LEU A 14 -2.66 -2.26 7.51
CA LEU A 14 -2.29 -2.32 8.91
C LEU A 14 -1.45 -3.59 9.11
N ALA A 15 -0.18 -3.38 9.43
CA ALA A 15 0.75 -4.44 9.81
C ALA A 15 1.26 -4.16 11.23
N THR A 16 1.43 -5.22 12.01
CA THR A 16 1.99 -5.16 13.36
C THR A 16 3.16 -6.11 13.46
N GLY A 17 4.23 -5.68 14.11
CA GLY A 17 5.43 -6.50 14.28
C GLY A 17 6.33 -5.95 15.38
N LYS A 18 7.38 -6.71 15.72
CA LYS A 18 8.49 -6.24 16.55
C LYS A 18 9.81 -6.61 15.88
N PRO A 19 10.66 -5.65 15.49
CA PRO A 19 10.49 -4.17 15.49
C PRO A 19 9.23 -3.66 14.76
N GLU A 20 8.90 -2.37 14.84
CA GLU A 20 7.71 -1.86 14.13
C GLU A 20 7.92 -1.98 12.60
N PRO A 21 6.99 -2.56 11.83
CA PRO A 21 7.16 -2.73 10.39
C PRO A 21 7.02 -1.39 9.65
N ALA A 22 7.89 -1.16 8.67
CA ALA A 22 7.76 -0.10 7.69
C ALA A 22 6.76 -0.53 6.60
N ILE A 23 5.77 0.32 6.31
CA ILE A 23 4.75 0.07 5.29
C ILE A 23 5.02 0.94 4.06
N SER A 24 4.97 0.32 2.88
CA SER A 24 5.10 0.99 1.59
C SER A 24 4.02 0.52 0.61
N TRP A 25 3.65 1.40 -0.33
CA TRP A 25 2.66 1.11 -1.35
C TRP A 25 3.24 1.12 -2.76
N ARG A 26 2.81 0.16 -3.57
CA ARG A 26 3.17 0.03 -4.97
C ARG A 26 1.92 -0.17 -5.82
N HIS A 27 1.82 0.57 -6.92
CA HIS A 27 0.83 0.29 -7.95
C HIS A 27 1.38 -0.76 -8.90
N ILE A 28 0.66 -1.86 -9.06
CA ILE A 28 1.01 -2.95 -9.99
C ILE A 28 0.57 -2.54 -11.39
N SER A 29 1.30 -1.58 -11.96
CA SER A 29 1.21 -1.20 -13.37
C SER A 29 2.55 -1.48 -14.07
N PRO A 30 2.60 -1.53 -15.42
CA PRO A 30 3.86 -1.69 -16.15
C PRO A 30 4.91 -0.63 -15.81
N SER A 31 4.45 0.52 -15.33
CA SER A 31 5.24 1.66 -14.87
C SER A 31 5.48 1.66 -13.36
N ALA A 32 5.18 0.57 -12.66
CA ALA A 32 5.15 0.38 -11.20
C ALA A 32 5.92 1.45 -10.42
N LYS A 33 5.23 2.54 -10.06
CA LYS A 33 5.80 3.59 -9.24
C LYS A 33 5.36 3.36 -7.79
N PRO A 34 6.29 3.47 -6.82
CA PRO A 34 5.88 3.60 -5.43
C PRO A 34 5.08 4.90 -5.30
N PHE A 35 3.93 4.81 -4.64
CA PHE A 35 3.11 5.98 -4.36
C PHE A 35 3.67 6.65 -3.12
N GLU A 36 3.50 6.02 -1.94
CA GLU A 36 3.88 6.60 -0.66
C GLU A 36 4.19 5.52 0.40
N ASN A 37 4.84 5.97 1.49
CA ASN A 37 5.07 5.17 2.69
C ASN A 37 4.01 5.50 3.74
N GLY A 38 3.56 4.49 4.48
CA GLY A 38 2.59 4.66 5.56
C GLY A 38 1.42 3.70 5.49
N GLN A 39 0.64 3.68 6.57
CA GLN A 39 -0.53 2.79 6.72
C GLN A 39 -1.69 3.14 5.79
N TYR A 40 -1.74 4.38 5.32
CA TYR A 40 -2.82 4.89 4.48
C TYR A 40 -2.24 5.36 3.15
N LEU A 41 -2.98 5.10 2.07
CA LEU A 41 -2.72 5.64 0.75
C LEU A 41 -3.97 6.38 0.29
N ASP A 42 -3.87 7.71 0.25
CA ASP A 42 -4.94 8.59 -0.19
C ASP A 42 -4.81 8.90 -1.68
N ILE A 43 -5.86 8.60 -2.44
CA ILE A 43 -5.95 8.89 -3.87
C ILE A 43 -7.14 9.83 -4.07
N TYR A 44 -6.85 11.05 -4.49
CA TYR A 44 -7.85 12.09 -4.72
C TYR A 44 -8.24 12.15 -6.20
N GLY A 45 -9.53 12.20 -6.48
CA GLY A 45 -10.05 12.32 -7.85
C GLY A 45 -9.57 11.20 -8.76
N ILE A 46 -9.73 9.94 -8.34
CA ILE A 46 -9.15 8.77 -9.01
C ILE A 46 -9.50 8.74 -10.50
N THR A 47 -8.50 8.49 -11.34
CA THR A 47 -8.62 8.45 -12.80
C THR A 47 -8.48 7.02 -13.35
N ARG A 48 -8.87 6.82 -14.61
CA ARG A 48 -8.82 5.48 -15.23
C ARG A 48 -7.40 4.91 -15.39
N ASP A 49 -6.37 5.75 -15.47
CA ASP A 49 -4.96 5.33 -15.50
C ASP A 49 -4.43 4.85 -14.15
N GLN A 50 -5.09 5.24 -13.05
CA GLN A 50 -4.81 4.76 -11.70
C GLN A 50 -5.56 3.45 -11.41
N ALA A 51 -6.50 3.04 -12.26
CA ALA A 51 -7.18 1.75 -12.10
C ALA A 51 -6.18 0.59 -12.16
N GLY A 52 -6.39 -0.43 -11.34
CA GLY A 52 -5.54 -1.61 -11.30
C GLY A 52 -5.39 -2.16 -9.90
N GLU A 53 -4.33 -2.93 -9.73
CA GLU A 53 -4.00 -3.58 -8.47
C GLU A 53 -2.97 -2.75 -7.70
N TYR A 54 -3.15 -2.67 -6.39
CA TYR A 54 -2.27 -1.99 -5.46
C TYR A 54 -1.77 -2.99 -4.43
N GLU A 55 -0.48 -2.97 -4.17
CA GLU A 55 0.19 -3.83 -3.21
C GLU A 55 0.71 -2.98 -2.07
N CYS A 56 0.46 -3.44 -0.84
CA CYS A 56 1.16 -2.93 0.33
C CYS A 56 2.20 -3.94 0.79
N SER A 57 3.41 -3.45 1.05
CA SER A 57 4.51 -4.22 1.61
C SER A 57 4.78 -3.75 3.02
N ALA A 58 4.80 -4.69 3.96
CA ALA A 58 5.18 -4.47 5.35
C ALA A 58 6.51 -5.16 5.62
N GLU A 59 7.57 -4.38 5.78
CA GLU A 59 8.92 -4.88 6.00
C GLU A 59 9.34 -4.57 7.43
N ASN A 60 9.88 -5.58 8.10
CA ASN A 60 10.37 -5.47 9.45
C ASN A 60 11.81 -5.98 9.46
N ASP A 61 12.71 -5.29 10.16
CA ASP A 61 14.14 -5.62 10.21
C ASP A 61 14.44 -6.83 11.13
N VAL A 62 13.56 -7.84 11.07
CA VAL A 62 13.72 -9.12 11.77
C VAL A 62 14.40 -10.10 10.82
N SER A 63 15.66 -10.40 11.12
CA SER A 63 16.42 -11.46 10.45
C SER A 63 15.88 -12.86 10.75
N PHE A 64 15.11 -13.03 11.83
CA PHE A 64 14.48 -14.30 12.20
C PHE A 64 13.07 -14.06 12.80
N PRO A 65 12.02 -14.75 12.30
CA PRO A 65 10.76 -14.79 13.03
C PRO A 65 10.99 -15.45 14.38
N ASP A 66 10.40 -14.90 15.44
CA ASP A 66 10.44 -15.48 16.79
C ASP A 66 9.70 -16.84 16.74
N VAL A 67 10.44 -17.93 16.57
CA VAL A 67 9.90 -19.29 16.61
C VAL A 67 9.81 -19.69 18.08
N LYS A 68 8.60 -19.61 18.63
CA LYS A 68 8.27 -20.14 19.96
C LYS A 68 8.24 -21.66 19.97
#